data_AF-A0A517PZC9-F1
#
_entry.id   AF-A0A517PZC9-F1
#
_cell.length_a   1.000
_cell.length_b   1.000
_cell.length_c   1.000
_cell.angle_alpha   90.00
_cell.angle_beta   90.00
_cell.angle_gamma   90.00
#
_symmetry.space_group_name_H-M   'P 1'
#
loop_
_entity.id
_entity.type
_entity.pdbx_description
1 polymer ?
#
loop_
_entity_poly.entity_id
_entity_poly.type
_entity_poly.pdbx_seq_one_letter_code
_entity_poly.pdbx_strand_id
1 'polypeptide(L)'
;MISLPRSQYTPIGLQLGPSSATLVQLTGPKQNRVVHAIAQEQFDLDDRLTADERDTKIAAELRRILVDHHFKGRRVISCLGSQELFIQNVRLPQLPTEEIAKVVAWEAEERLPYPVAEAEIRHLPAGQVRQESNTKQEVILLACHNGILERHLNLLEQAGLTAEAIDVEPSATLRCFHDEKRELQLNSVSCYLNFGDAATTVIFADQQNVLFLKYIMQGSNHLDRAVADNLDLPLTEAIRLRKIVTNSPTLDASDELHRSVIDSIRSLLESISTEVENCLRYYKVTFRGKKLDQLVVTGNESSPWLIDFLSERLNTDCRMGNPFERLKSWPTSTSILERPGRWSTAMGLAMKESSDK
;
A
#
# COMPACT_ATOMS: atom_id res chain seq x y z
N MET A 1 37.39 9.21 -15.29
CA MET A 1 36.24 8.35 -14.92
C MET A 1 35.08 8.79 -15.82
N ILE A 2 34.64 7.94 -16.76
CA ILE A 2 33.55 8.27 -17.68
C ILE A 2 32.23 8.00 -16.95
N SER A 3 31.47 9.05 -16.67
CA SER A 3 30.11 8.94 -16.13
C SER A 3 29.19 8.40 -17.22
N LEU A 4 28.59 7.22 -16.99
CA LEU A 4 27.53 6.73 -17.85
C LEU A 4 26.27 7.59 -17.62
N PRO A 5 25.55 8.01 -18.69
CA PRO A 5 24.34 8.78 -18.52
C PRO A 5 23.31 7.95 -17.76
N ARG A 6 22.85 8.47 -16.61
CA ARG A 6 21.72 7.89 -15.88
C ARG A 6 20.52 7.84 -16.81
N SER A 7 19.82 6.70 -16.82
CA SER A 7 18.55 6.54 -17.52
C SER A 7 17.62 7.70 -17.16
N GLN A 8 17.03 8.35 -18.16
CA GLN A 8 16.01 9.39 -17.96
C GLN A 8 14.75 8.85 -17.28
N TYR A 9 14.53 7.54 -17.36
CA TYR A 9 13.42 6.83 -16.74
C TYR A 9 13.83 6.21 -15.41
N THR A 10 12.94 6.33 -14.44
CA THR A 10 13.03 5.61 -13.17
C THR A 10 12.86 4.12 -13.40
N PRO A 11 13.24 3.27 -12.41
CA PRO A 11 12.70 1.92 -12.34
C PRO A 11 11.17 1.96 -12.41
N ILE A 12 10.60 0.89 -12.94
CA ILE A 12 9.16 0.66 -12.97
C ILE A 12 8.74 0.32 -11.54
N GLY A 13 7.82 1.10 -10.97
CA GLY A 13 7.16 0.75 -9.72
C GLY A 13 6.06 -0.25 -9.99
N LEU A 14 6.19 -1.48 -9.47
CA LEU A 14 5.25 -2.57 -9.69
C LEU A 14 4.67 -3.06 -8.36
N GLN A 15 3.40 -2.78 -8.12
CA GLN A 15 2.63 -3.44 -7.08
C GLN A 15 1.91 -4.64 -7.70
N LEU A 16 2.23 -5.84 -7.22
CA LEU A 16 1.55 -7.06 -7.61
C LEU A 16 0.55 -7.45 -6.53
N GLY A 17 -0.71 -7.62 -6.91
CA GLY A 17 -1.77 -8.19 -6.07
C GLY A 17 -2.08 -9.62 -6.49
N PRO A 18 -2.92 -10.34 -5.72
CA PRO A 18 -3.27 -11.74 -6.01
C PRO A 18 -3.95 -11.97 -7.38
N SER A 19 -4.58 -10.94 -7.92
CA SER A 19 -5.34 -10.94 -9.18
C SER A 19 -5.21 -9.62 -9.96
N SER A 20 -4.21 -8.79 -9.63
CA SER A 20 -4.01 -7.51 -10.29
C SER A 20 -2.54 -7.11 -10.33
N ALA A 21 -2.18 -6.24 -11.28
CA ALA A 21 -0.90 -5.54 -11.25
C ALA A 21 -1.12 -4.06 -11.51
N THR A 22 -0.47 -3.23 -10.70
CA THR A 22 -0.44 -1.77 -10.83
C THR A 22 1.00 -1.33 -11.09
N LEU A 23 1.23 -0.68 -12.23
CA LEU A 23 2.54 -0.24 -12.69
C LEU A 23 2.56 1.26 -12.90
N VAL A 24 3.65 1.91 -12.47
CA VAL A 24 3.94 3.32 -12.74
C VAL A 24 5.41 3.46 -13.13
N GLN A 25 5.70 4.28 -14.13
CA GLN A 25 7.07 4.69 -14.44
C GLN A 25 7.13 6.21 -14.62
N LEU A 26 8.15 6.83 -14.03
CA LEU A 26 8.35 8.26 -14.08
C LEU A 26 9.55 8.60 -14.97
N THR A 27 9.57 9.84 -15.45
CA THR A 27 10.70 10.40 -16.21
C THR A 27 10.99 11.84 -15.79
N GLY A 28 12.22 12.28 -16.05
CA GLY A 28 12.69 13.61 -15.70
C GLY A 28 13.35 13.68 -14.31
N PRO A 29 13.93 14.84 -13.96
CA PRO A 29 14.62 15.02 -12.69
C PRO A 29 13.64 14.99 -11.51
N LYS A 30 14.12 14.68 -10.30
CA LYS A 30 13.31 14.51 -9.09
C LYS A 30 12.29 15.64 -8.87
N GLN A 31 12.69 16.90 -9.08
CA GLN A 31 11.84 18.07 -8.86
C GLN A 31 10.77 18.29 -9.95
N ASN A 32 10.91 17.65 -11.13
CA ASN A 32 10.01 17.83 -12.28
C ASN A 32 9.56 16.48 -12.87
N ARG A 33 9.36 15.47 -12.02
CA ARG A 33 8.90 14.15 -12.47
C ARG A 33 7.54 14.25 -13.13
N VAL A 34 7.37 13.48 -14.20
CA VAL A 34 6.09 13.28 -14.90
C VAL A 34 5.85 11.79 -15.08
N VAL A 35 4.58 11.39 -15.19
CA VAL A 35 4.22 10.00 -15.53
C VAL A 35 4.62 9.73 -16.97
N HIS A 36 5.50 8.75 -17.17
CA HIS A 36 5.83 8.25 -18.50
C HIS A 36 4.85 7.17 -18.96
N ALA A 37 4.62 6.18 -18.10
CA ALA A 37 3.74 5.04 -18.35
C ALA A 37 3.03 4.66 -17.04
N ILE A 38 1.79 4.22 -17.14
CA ILE A 38 0.94 3.85 -16.01
C ILE A 38 -0.13 2.86 -16.48
N ALA A 39 -0.30 1.77 -15.74
CA ALA A 39 -1.24 0.71 -16.12
C ALA A 39 -1.73 -0.02 -14.87
N GLN A 40 -3.01 -0.38 -14.85
CA GLN A 40 -3.56 -1.33 -13.89
C GLN A 40 -4.38 -2.35 -14.67
N GLU A 41 -4.02 -3.62 -14.55
CA GLU A 41 -4.75 -4.72 -15.16
C GLU A 41 -5.17 -5.73 -14.10
N GLN A 42 -6.32 -6.37 -14.31
CA GLN A 42 -6.73 -7.54 -13.57
C GLN A 42 -6.34 -8.80 -14.33
N PHE A 43 -5.96 -9.84 -13.60
CA PHE A 43 -5.65 -11.14 -14.17
C PHE A 43 -6.89 -12.03 -14.11
N ASP A 44 -7.29 -12.56 -15.26
CA ASP A 44 -8.28 -13.63 -15.34
C ASP A 44 -7.60 -14.98 -15.11
N LEU A 45 -7.52 -15.37 -13.83
CA LEU A 45 -6.86 -16.60 -13.40
C LEU A 45 -7.91 -17.61 -12.92
N ASP A 46 -7.86 -18.82 -13.48
CA ASP A 46 -8.66 -19.94 -13.01
C ASP A 46 -8.15 -20.38 -11.62
N ASP A 47 -9.06 -20.51 -10.66
CA ASP A 47 -8.77 -20.93 -9.28
C ASP A 47 -8.17 -22.35 -9.20
N ARG A 48 -8.30 -23.15 -10.28
CA ARG A 48 -7.75 -24.51 -10.37
C ARG A 48 -6.27 -24.56 -10.73
N LEU A 49 -5.66 -23.44 -11.12
CA LEU A 49 -4.26 -23.38 -11.49
C LEU A 49 -3.35 -23.64 -10.29
N THR A 50 -2.29 -24.40 -10.51
CA THR A 50 -1.20 -24.53 -9.54
C THR A 50 -0.48 -23.19 -9.35
N ALA A 51 0.28 -23.06 -8.26
CA ALA A 51 1.06 -21.87 -7.96
C ALA A 51 2.00 -21.46 -9.11
N ASP A 52 2.66 -22.43 -9.76
CA ASP A 52 3.62 -22.19 -10.83
C ASP A 52 2.93 -21.80 -12.15
N GLU A 53 1.78 -22.41 -12.45
CA GLU A 53 0.97 -22.04 -13.63
C GLU A 53 0.40 -20.63 -13.49
N ARG A 54 -0.04 -20.24 -12.28
CA ARG A 54 -0.48 -18.86 -11.99
C ARG A 54 0.66 -17.88 -12.24
N ASP A 55 1.85 -18.14 -11.69
CA ASP A 55 3.00 -17.26 -11.86
C ASP A 55 3.42 -17.13 -13.33
N THR A 56 3.39 -18.24 -14.09
CA THR A 56 3.70 -18.23 -15.52
C THR A 56 2.73 -17.35 -16.30
N LYS A 57 1.42 -17.43 -15.99
CA LYS A 57 0.41 -16.56 -16.61
C LYS A 57 0.59 -15.10 -16.22
N ILE A 58 0.82 -14.81 -14.94
CA ILE A 58 1.08 -13.44 -14.46
C ILE A 58 2.32 -12.86 -15.16
N ALA A 59 3.40 -13.64 -15.28
CA ALA A 59 4.60 -13.20 -15.99
C ALA A 59 4.33 -12.90 -17.47
N ALA A 60 3.47 -13.68 -18.14
CA ALA A 60 3.05 -13.41 -19.52
C ALA A 60 2.24 -12.11 -19.62
N GLU A 61 1.28 -11.89 -18.73
CA GLU A 61 0.50 -10.65 -18.68
C GLU A 61 1.37 -9.43 -18.39
N LEU A 62 2.33 -9.54 -17.45
CA LEU A 62 3.28 -8.46 -17.19
C LEU A 62 4.10 -8.11 -18.44
N ARG A 63 4.60 -9.09 -19.19
CA ARG A 63 5.31 -8.83 -20.46
C ARG A 63 4.42 -8.06 -21.45
N ARG A 64 3.14 -8.44 -21.56
CA ARG A 64 2.16 -7.76 -22.42
C ARG A 64 1.91 -6.33 -21.97
N ILE A 65 1.63 -6.12 -20.68
CA ILE A 65 1.39 -4.79 -20.08
C ILE A 65 2.55 -3.84 -20.36
N LEU A 66 3.78 -4.31 -20.20
CA LEU A 66 4.98 -3.50 -20.42
C LEU A 66 5.07 -3.00 -21.87
N VAL A 67 4.66 -3.82 -22.84
CA VAL A 67 4.67 -3.46 -24.27
C VAL A 67 3.49 -2.54 -24.61
N ASP A 68 2.28 -2.94 -24.24
CA ASP A 68 1.02 -2.26 -24.57
C ASP A 68 0.99 -0.83 -24.02
N HIS A 69 1.50 -0.65 -22.80
CA HIS A 69 1.52 0.65 -22.11
C HIS A 69 2.88 1.37 -22.22
N HIS A 70 3.75 0.90 -23.11
CA HIS A 70 4.99 1.56 -23.52
C HIS A 70 6.02 1.85 -22.41
N PHE A 71 6.11 0.98 -21.40
CA PHE A 71 7.15 1.05 -20.37
C PHE A 71 8.56 0.92 -20.99
N LYS A 72 9.55 1.58 -20.38
CA LYS A 72 10.93 1.65 -20.89
C LYS A 72 11.92 0.94 -19.97
N GLY A 73 12.77 0.12 -20.56
CA GLY A 73 13.71 -0.72 -19.81
C GLY A 73 13.01 -1.83 -19.03
N ARG A 74 13.78 -2.52 -18.18
CA ARG A 74 13.32 -3.68 -17.41
C ARG A 74 13.58 -3.59 -15.90
N ARG A 75 14.19 -2.49 -15.45
CA ARG A 75 14.49 -2.26 -14.03
C ARG A 75 13.19 -2.04 -13.28
N VAL A 76 12.95 -2.82 -12.23
CA VAL A 76 11.71 -2.79 -11.45
C VAL A 76 12.01 -2.64 -9.97
N ILE A 77 11.18 -1.87 -9.28
CA ILE A 77 11.06 -1.89 -7.82
C ILE A 77 9.67 -2.39 -7.52
N SER A 78 9.58 -3.52 -6.83
CA SER A 78 8.32 -4.14 -6.44
C SER A 78 8.19 -4.16 -4.92
N CYS A 79 7.06 -4.62 -4.38
CA CYS A 79 6.87 -4.80 -2.94
C CYS A 79 6.13 -6.09 -2.64
N LEU A 80 6.32 -6.59 -1.41
CA LEU A 80 5.50 -7.65 -0.84
C LEU A 80 4.23 -7.05 -0.21
N GLY A 81 3.11 -7.75 -0.39
CA GLY A 81 1.80 -7.35 0.12
C GLY A 81 1.49 -7.88 1.53
N SER A 82 0.31 -7.55 2.04
CA SER A 82 -0.15 -7.94 3.39
C SER A 82 -0.32 -9.45 3.62
N GLN A 83 -0.39 -10.25 2.55
CA GLN A 83 -0.44 -11.71 2.64
C GLN A 83 0.96 -12.36 2.66
N GLU A 84 1.98 -11.61 2.28
CA GLU A 84 3.36 -12.08 2.08
C GLU A 84 4.31 -11.55 3.16
N LEU A 85 3.93 -10.43 3.78
CA LEU A 85 4.72 -9.71 4.76
C LEU A 85 4.05 -9.72 6.13
N PHE A 86 4.71 -10.32 7.10
CA PHE A 86 4.37 -10.23 8.51
C PHE A 86 4.87 -8.87 9.07
N ILE A 87 3.98 -8.18 9.80
CA ILE A 87 4.28 -6.90 10.44
C ILE A 87 3.89 -6.95 11.91
N GLN A 88 4.80 -6.52 12.79
CA GLN A 88 4.54 -6.40 14.22
C GLN A 88 5.20 -5.13 14.78
N ASN A 89 4.44 -4.32 15.51
CA ASN A 89 5.01 -3.23 16.30
C ASN A 89 5.54 -3.79 17.63
N VAL A 90 6.80 -3.52 17.94
CA VAL A 90 7.50 -4.00 19.14
C VAL A 90 8.12 -2.84 19.92
N ARG A 91 8.10 -2.96 21.25
CA ARG A 91 8.69 -1.96 22.15
C ARG A 91 9.97 -2.48 22.76
N LEU A 92 11.07 -1.87 22.39
CA LEU A 92 12.39 -2.24 22.87
C LEU A 92 12.90 -1.19 23.88
N PRO A 93 13.79 -1.58 24.81
CA PRO A 93 14.59 -0.60 25.53
C PRO A 93 15.40 0.25 24.53
N GLN A 94 15.88 1.41 24.96
CA GLN A 94 16.81 2.21 24.15
C GLN A 94 18.12 1.43 24.00
N LEU A 95 18.42 1.05 22.76
CA LEU A 95 19.57 0.25 22.38
C LEU A 95 20.31 0.94 21.22
N PRO A 96 21.64 0.77 21.12
CA PRO A 96 22.38 1.15 19.91
C PRO A 96 21.78 0.50 18.66
N THR A 97 21.82 1.18 17.52
CA THR A 97 21.22 0.71 16.25
C THR A 97 21.70 -0.69 15.84
N GLU A 98 22.98 -1.02 16.11
CA GLU A 98 23.58 -2.31 15.80
C GLU A 98 22.99 -3.47 16.64
N GLU A 99 22.49 -3.17 17.84
CA GLU A 99 21.89 -4.17 18.73
C GLU A 99 20.39 -4.38 18.43
N ILE A 100 19.71 -3.37 17.89
CA ILE A 100 18.28 -3.45 17.54
C ILE A 100 18.01 -4.65 16.63
N ALA A 101 18.85 -4.87 15.61
CA ALA A 101 18.66 -5.98 14.68
C ALA A 101 18.66 -7.35 15.37
N LYS A 102 19.54 -7.55 16.36
CA LYS A 102 19.63 -8.81 17.12
C LYS A 102 18.40 -9.02 17.99
N VAL A 103 17.96 -7.96 18.68
CA VAL A 103 16.77 -8.02 19.54
C VAL A 103 15.51 -8.23 18.71
N VAL A 104 15.38 -7.56 17.56
CA VAL A 104 14.27 -7.78 16.63
C VAL A 104 14.23 -9.23 16.14
N ALA A 105 15.37 -9.82 15.81
CA ALA A 105 15.42 -11.22 15.38
C ALA A 105 14.95 -12.19 16.48
N TRP A 106 15.36 -11.94 17.74
CA TRP A 106 14.89 -12.72 18.89
C TRP A 106 13.38 -12.54 19.13
N GLU A 107 12.91 -11.29 19.08
CA GLU A 107 11.49 -10.94 19.17
C GLU A 107 10.64 -11.52 18.01
N ALA A 108 11.27 -11.82 16.86
CA ALA A 108 10.63 -12.50 15.74
C ALA A 108 10.43 -14.00 16.01
N GLU A 109 11.41 -14.66 16.64
CA GLU A 109 11.38 -16.11 16.92
C GLU A 109 10.15 -16.53 17.73
N GLU A 110 9.71 -15.69 18.67
CA GLU A 110 8.52 -15.95 19.49
C GLU A 110 7.18 -15.68 18.77
N ARG A 111 7.21 -14.97 17.64
CA ARG A 111 6.00 -14.42 16.99
C ARG A 111 5.74 -14.93 15.59
N LEU A 112 6.77 -15.39 14.90
CA LEU A 112 6.62 -15.90 13.54
C LEU A 112 5.89 -17.25 13.55
N PRO A 113 4.96 -17.48 12.61
CA PRO A 113 4.29 -18.75 12.46
C PRO A 113 5.16 -19.83 11.77
N TYR A 114 6.44 -19.55 11.55
CA TYR A 114 7.42 -20.40 10.88
C TYR A 114 8.83 -20.18 11.48
N PRO A 115 9.78 -21.09 11.25
CA PRO A 115 11.13 -20.98 11.80
C PRO A 115 11.82 -19.68 11.39
N VAL A 116 12.47 -19.01 12.35
CA VAL A 116 13.22 -17.76 12.10
C VAL A 116 14.34 -17.93 11.06
N ALA A 117 14.89 -19.14 10.92
CA ALA A 117 15.91 -19.47 9.93
C ALA A 117 15.37 -19.45 8.48
N GLU A 118 14.06 -19.58 8.30
CA GLU A 118 13.37 -19.51 7.01
C GLU A 118 12.81 -18.10 6.73
N ALA A 119 13.14 -17.13 7.58
CA ALA A 119 12.61 -15.78 7.50
C ALA A 119 13.67 -14.78 7.03
N GLU A 120 13.28 -13.89 6.13
CA GLU A 120 14.00 -12.65 5.88
C GLU A 120 13.42 -11.58 6.80
N ILE A 121 14.22 -11.07 7.75
CA ILE A 121 13.78 -10.12 8.77
C ILE A 121 14.42 -8.76 8.55
N ARG A 122 13.59 -7.72 8.62
CA ARG A 122 13.97 -6.31 8.60
C ARG A 122 13.22 -5.57 9.69
N HIS A 123 13.61 -4.32 9.92
CA HIS A 123 12.89 -3.45 10.83
C HIS A 123 12.87 -2.01 10.38
N LEU A 124 11.85 -1.28 10.82
CA LEU A 124 11.75 0.17 10.69
C LEU A 124 11.81 0.81 12.08
N PRO A 125 12.67 1.82 12.31
CA PRO A 125 12.59 2.62 13.52
C PRO A 125 11.28 3.43 13.52
N ALA A 126 10.49 3.32 14.59
CA ALA A 126 9.17 3.95 14.72
C ALA A 126 9.12 5.07 15.78
N GLY A 127 10.28 5.51 16.26
CA GLY A 127 10.43 6.64 17.17
C GLY A 127 10.43 6.25 18.65
N GLN A 128 10.53 7.27 19.50
CA GLN A 128 10.61 7.07 20.95
C GLN A 128 9.22 7.17 21.59
N VAL A 129 8.96 6.30 22.56
CA VAL A 129 7.70 6.26 23.32
C VAL A 129 8.00 6.29 24.81
N ARG A 130 7.18 7.01 25.58
CA ARG A 130 7.27 7.02 27.04
C ARG A 130 6.37 5.94 27.61
N GLN A 131 6.96 4.98 28.31
CA GLN A 131 6.23 3.97 29.06
C GLN A 131 6.61 4.13 30.53
N GLU A 132 5.65 4.57 31.35
CA GLU A 132 5.87 4.90 32.77
C GLU A 132 6.97 5.98 32.93
N SER A 133 8.01 5.70 33.72
CA SER A 133 9.18 6.57 33.93
C SER A 133 10.30 6.35 32.90
N ASN A 134 10.19 5.36 32.02
CA ASN A 134 11.25 4.97 31.09
C ASN A 134 10.95 5.41 29.65
N THR A 135 11.99 5.85 28.95
CA THR A 135 11.93 6.08 27.50
C THR A 135 12.26 4.77 26.80
N LYS A 136 11.36 4.29 25.96
CA LYS A 136 11.54 3.13 25.08
C LYS A 136 11.60 3.58 23.62
N GLN A 137 11.95 2.67 22.73
CA GLN A 137 11.84 2.87 21.30
C GLN A 137 10.81 1.89 20.72
N GLU A 138 9.95 2.42 19.86
CA GLU A 138 9.07 1.60 19.03
C GLU A 138 9.86 1.20 17.77
N VAL A 139 9.76 -0.07 17.41
CA VAL A 139 10.34 -0.62 16.18
C VAL A 139 9.26 -1.43 15.49
N ILE A 140 9.22 -1.39 14.18
CA ILE A 140 8.30 -2.20 13.39
C ILE A 140 9.10 -3.34 12.78
N LEU A 141 8.85 -4.55 13.26
CA LEU A 141 9.38 -5.78 12.73
C LEU A 141 8.65 -6.11 11.43
N LEU A 142 9.44 -6.39 10.40
CA LEU A 142 8.99 -6.81 9.08
C LEU A 142 9.61 -8.18 8.79
N ALA A 143 8.81 -9.17 8.41
CA ALA A 143 9.34 -10.49 8.08
C ALA A 143 8.57 -11.13 6.92
N CYS A 144 9.27 -11.84 6.05
CA CYS A 144 8.65 -12.72 5.08
C CYS A 144 9.38 -14.05 5.03
N HIS A 145 8.69 -15.10 4.58
CA HIS A 145 9.32 -16.39 4.36
C HIS A 145 10.24 -16.33 3.12
N ASN A 146 11.44 -16.89 3.19
CA ASN A 146 12.43 -16.84 2.11
C ASN A 146 11.86 -17.37 0.78
N GLY A 147 11.11 -18.46 0.82
CA GLY A 147 10.43 -19.00 -0.36
C GLY A 147 9.41 -18.05 -1.02
N ILE A 148 8.79 -17.13 -0.27
CA ILE A 148 7.91 -16.10 -0.84
C ILE A 148 8.75 -15.07 -1.61
N LEU A 149 9.86 -14.62 -1.01
CA LEU A 149 10.77 -13.68 -1.66
C LEU A 149 11.39 -14.27 -2.93
N GLU A 150 11.86 -15.52 -2.87
CA GLU A 150 12.42 -16.25 -4.03
C GLU A 150 11.37 -16.41 -5.14
N ARG A 151 10.15 -16.84 -4.80
CA ARG A 151 9.05 -16.96 -5.76
C ARG A 151 8.74 -15.62 -6.44
N HIS A 152 8.67 -14.53 -5.67
CA HIS A 152 8.43 -13.19 -6.20
C HIS A 152 9.52 -12.75 -7.17
N LEU A 153 10.80 -12.95 -6.80
CA LEU A 153 11.94 -12.64 -7.67
C LEU A 153 11.93 -13.47 -8.96
N ASN A 154 11.64 -14.76 -8.86
CA ASN A 154 11.52 -15.66 -10.01
C ASN A 154 10.40 -15.22 -10.95
N LEU A 155 9.25 -14.80 -10.41
CA LEU A 155 8.14 -14.27 -11.23
C LEU A 155 8.56 -13.01 -12.00
N LEU A 156 9.27 -12.08 -11.34
CA LEU A 156 9.80 -10.88 -11.98
C LEU A 156 10.80 -11.24 -13.09
N GLU A 157 11.72 -12.16 -12.82
CA GLU A 157 12.70 -12.64 -13.81
C GLU A 157 12.01 -13.31 -15.00
N GLN A 158 11.02 -14.18 -14.76
CA GLN A 158 10.20 -14.76 -15.81
C GLN A 158 9.57 -13.65 -16.64
N ALA A 159 8.99 -12.61 -16.04
CA ALA A 159 8.42 -11.45 -16.75
C ALA A 159 9.48 -10.61 -17.52
N GLY A 160 10.76 -10.98 -17.47
CA GLY A 160 11.87 -10.28 -18.10
C GLY A 160 12.24 -8.99 -17.39
N LEU A 161 11.87 -8.84 -16.12
CA LEU A 161 12.18 -7.70 -15.27
C LEU A 161 13.45 -7.97 -14.45
N THR A 162 14.18 -6.91 -14.12
CA THR A 162 15.35 -6.95 -13.25
C THR A 162 15.01 -6.20 -11.97
N ALA A 163 14.82 -6.94 -10.87
CA ALA A 163 14.51 -6.36 -9.57
C ALA A 163 15.71 -5.56 -9.05
N GLU A 164 15.54 -4.25 -8.87
CA GLU A 164 16.53 -3.40 -8.19
C GLU A 164 16.32 -3.42 -6.67
N ALA A 165 15.07 -3.53 -6.24
CA ALA A 165 14.70 -3.64 -4.83
C ALA A 165 13.32 -4.29 -4.68
N ILE A 166 13.15 -5.02 -3.58
CA ILE A 166 11.85 -5.38 -3.03
C ILE A 166 11.61 -4.47 -1.81
N ASP A 167 10.64 -3.57 -1.94
CA ASP A 167 10.21 -2.63 -0.91
C ASP A 167 9.06 -3.23 -0.08
N VAL A 168 8.58 -2.47 0.90
CA VAL A 168 7.34 -2.79 1.62
C VAL A 168 6.23 -1.81 1.23
N GLU A 169 5.02 -2.32 1.02
CA GLU A 169 3.85 -1.53 0.58
C GLU A 169 3.64 -0.26 1.41
N PRO A 170 3.67 -0.26 2.76
CA PRO A 170 3.35 0.92 3.54
C PRO A 170 4.37 2.06 3.33
N SER A 171 5.65 1.72 3.24
CA SER A 171 6.72 2.70 3.00
C SER A 171 6.66 3.25 1.57
N ALA A 172 6.30 2.42 0.60
CA ALA A 172 6.06 2.89 -0.77
C ALA A 172 4.88 3.86 -0.81
N THR A 173 3.73 3.49 -0.27
CA THR A 173 2.53 4.36 -0.19
C THR A 173 2.84 5.70 0.47
N LEU A 174 3.58 5.72 1.58
CA LEU A 174 3.94 6.97 2.26
C LEU A 174 4.83 7.87 1.39
N ARG A 175 5.75 7.27 0.61
CA ARG A 175 6.73 8.01 -0.21
C ARG A 175 6.07 8.94 -1.21
N CYS A 176 4.93 8.57 -1.80
CA CYS A 176 4.21 9.45 -2.74
C CYS A 176 3.54 10.64 -2.04
N PHE A 177 3.39 10.61 -0.72
CA PHE A 177 2.74 11.66 0.08
C PHE A 177 3.70 12.50 0.93
N HIS A 178 5.02 12.32 0.82
CA HIS A 178 6.00 13.23 1.43
C HIS A 178 6.40 14.45 0.60
N ASP A 179 6.18 15.65 1.15
CA ASP A 179 6.59 16.92 0.54
C ASP A 179 7.84 17.48 1.22
N GLU A 180 8.97 17.51 0.49
CA GLU A 180 10.23 18.09 0.98
C GLU A 180 10.15 19.61 1.17
N LYS A 181 9.19 20.31 0.53
CA LYS A 181 9.06 21.77 0.57
C LYS A 181 8.09 22.28 1.63
N ARG A 182 7.26 21.40 2.20
CA ARG A 182 6.28 21.80 3.21
C ARG A 182 7.01 22.17 4.49
N GLU A 183 6.81 23.39 4.99
CA GLU A 183 7.36 23.80 6.27
C GLU A 183 6.99 22.78 7.34
N LEU A 184 7.99 22.33 8.08
CA LEU A 184 7.85 21.30 9.08
C LEU A 184 6.93 21.80 10.19
N GLN A 185 5.68 21.37 10.18
CA GLN A 185 4.83 21.51 11.35
C GLN A 185 5.35 20.55 12.41
N LEU A 186 6.05 21.10 13.41
CA LEU A 186 6.51 20.35 14.57
C LEU A 186 5.33 19.57 15.18
N ASN A 187 5.53 18.26 15.39
CA ASN A 187 4.58 17.35 16.01
C ASN A 187 3.28 17.04 15.23
N SER A 188 3.26 17.29 13.91
CA SER A 188 2.17 16.85 13.03
C SER A 188 2.34 15.39 12.61
N VAL A 189 1.32 14.57 12.84
CA VAL A 189 1.27 13.17 12.37
C VAL A 189 0.09 13.02 11.42
N SER A 190 0.30 12.30 10.32
CA SER A 190 -0.75 11.92 9.40
C SER A 190 -1.05 10.43 9.55
N CYS A 191 -2.34 10.08 9.52
CA CYS A 191 -2.78 8.70 9.37
C CYS A 191 -3.12 8.44 7.91
N TYR A 192 -2.66 7.34 7.34
CA TYR A 192 -3.03 6.91 6.00
C TYR A 192 -3.77 5.58 6.11
N LEU A 193 -4.92 5.50 5.44
CA LEU A 193 -5.69 4.28 5.25
C LEU A 193 -5.54 3.85 3.78
N ASN A 194 -4.69 2.85 3.53
CA ASN A 194 -4.51 2.29 2.19
C ASN A 194 -5.41 1.07 2.02
N PHE A 195 -6.49 1.20 1.26
CA PHE A 195 -7.37 0.09 0.92
C PHE A 195 -6.77 -0.72 -0.24
N GLY A 196 -6.06 -1.80 0.10
CA GLY A 196 -5.54 -2.77 -0.88
C GLY A 196 -6.55 -3.86 -1.24
N ASP A 197 -6.10 -4.83 -2.05
CA ASP A 197 -6.94 -5.96 -2.49
C ASP A 197 -7.33 -6.88 -1.33
N ALA A 198 -6.35 -7.31 -0.55
CA ALA A 198 -6.53 -8.28 0.52
C ALA A 198 -6.69 -7.64 1.91
N ALA A 199 -6.18 -6.43 2.12
CA ALA A 199 -6.18 -5.78 3.43
C ALA A 199 -6.28 -4.25 3.29
N THR A 200 -6.77 -3.62 4.35
CA THR A 200 -6.65 -2.18 4.58
C THR A 200 -5.47 -1.95 5.51
N THR A 201 -4.50 -1.15 5.06
CA THR A 201 -3.29 -0.84 5.82
C THR A 201 -3.45 0.51 6.53
N VAL A 202 -3.32 0.50 7.86
CA VAL A 202 -3.30 1.71 8.70
C VAL A 202 -1.85 2.12 8.94
N ILE A 203 -1.51 3.35 8.57
CA ILE A 203 -0.15 3.90 8.64
C ILE A 203 -0.17 5.21 9.40
N PHE A 204 0.42 5.27 10.59
CA PHE A 204 0.72 6.55 11.22
C PHE A 204 2.13 6.95 10.85
N ALA A 205 2.30 8.17 10.37
CA ALA A 205 3.59 8.67 9.94
C ALA A 205 3.85 10.11 10.39
N ASP A 206 5.09 10.34 10.78
CA ASP A 206 5.68 11.66 10.93
C ASP A 206 6.59 11.88 9.70
N GLN A 207 6.06 12.63 8.73
CA GLN A 207 6.68 12.81 7.42
C GLN A 207 6.89 11.48 6.69
N GLN A 208 8.14 11.05 6.43
CA GLN A 208 8.47 9.75 5.85
C GLN A 208 8.67 8.65 6.88
N ASN A 209 8.70 8.99 8.17
CA ASN A 209 8.98 8.05 9.24
C ASN A 209 7.68 7.41 9.69
N VAL A 210 7.57 6.11 9.46
CA VAL A 210 6.43 5.31 9.89
C VAL A 210 6.53 5.10 11.40
N LEU A 211 5.51 5.52 12.15
CA LEU A 211 5.44 5.40 13.61
C LEU A 211 4.66 4.14 14.05
N PHE A 212 3.67 3.73 13.26
CA PHE A 212 2.84 2.58 13.57
C PHE A 212 2.24 2.02 12.28
N LEU A 213 2.20 0.69 12.18
CA LEU A 213 1.58 -0.03 11.07
C LEU A 213 0.62 -1.09 11.58
N LYS A 214 -0.54 -1.21 10.93
CA LYS A 214 -1.45 -2.34 11.15
C LYS A 214 -2.11 -2.77 9.85
N TYR A 215 -2.17 -4.08 9.62
CA TYR A 215 -3.06 -4.65 8.63
C TYR A 215 -4.41 -4.98 9.26
N ILE A 216 -5.48 -4.50 8.62
CA ILE A 216 -6.85 -4.98 8.81
C ILE A 216 -7.10 -5.92 7.64
N MET A 217 -7.27 -7.22 7.89
CA MET A 217 -7.39 -8.26 6.84
C MET A 217 -8.77 -8.23 6.14
N GLN A 218 -9.18 -7.04 5.71
CA GLN A 218 -10.37 -6.71 4.95
C GLN A 218 -9.96 -5.65 3.92
N GLY A 219 -9.98 -6.03 2.65
CA GLY A 219 -9.64 -5.18 1.49
C GLY A 219 -10.75 -5.21 0.44
N SER A 220 -10.49 -4.64 -0.74
CA SER A 220 -11.49 -4.53 -1.82
C SER A 220 -12.10 -5.88 -2.23
N ASN A 221 -11.32 -6.96 -2.25
CA ASN A 221 -11.81 -8.30 -2.60
C ASN A 221 -12.89 -8.80 -1.62
N HIS A 222 -12.85 -8.36 -0.36
CA HIS A 222 -13.86 -8.72 0.63
C HIS A 222 -15.16 -7.96 0.38
N LEU A 223 -15.06 -6.69 -0.03
CA LEU A 223 -16.21 -5.88 -0.43
C LEU A 223 -16.85 -6.45 -1.71
N ASP A 224 -16.05 -6.87 -2.68
CA ASP A 224 -16.52 -7.52 -3.92
C ASP A 224 -17.29 -8.81 -3.63
N ARG A 225 -16.75 -9.68 -2.76
CA ARG A 225 -17.42 -10.92 -2.34
C ARG A 225 -18.69 -10.65 -1.56
N ALA A 226 -18.71 -9.65 -0.69
CA ALA A 226 -19.92 -9.31 0.07
C ALA A 226 -21.07 -8.85 -0.85
N VAL A 227 -20.77 -8.13 -1.94
CA VAL A 227 -21.78 -7.81 -2.96
C VAL A 227 -22.23 -9.07 -3.72
N ALA A 228 -21.29 -9.95 -4.10
CA ALA A 228 -21.60 -11.19 -4.79
C ALA A 228 -22.53 -12.09 -3.97
N ASP A 229 -22.20 -12.31 -2.69
CA ASP A 229 -22.94 -13.18 -1.80
C ASP A 229 -24.32 -12.62 -1.43
N ASN A 230 -24.42 -11.31 -1.15
CA ASN A 230 -25.69 -10.70 -0.72
C ASN A 230 -26.67 -10.48 -1.87
N LEU A 231 -26.18 -10.32 -3.11
CA LEU A 231 -27.01 -10.11 -4.30
C LEU A 231 -27.14 -11.36 -5.18
N ASP A 232 -26.54 -12.48 -4.78
CA ASP A 232 -26.47 -13.74 -5.54
C ASP A 232 -25.98 -13.54 -6.99
N LEU A 233 -24.83 -12.86 -7.12
CA LEU A 233 -24.23 -12.51 -8.41
C LEU A 233 -22.89 -13.22 -8.63
N PRO A 234 -22.55 -13.54 -9.89
CA PRO A 234 -21.17 -13.90 -10.23
C PRO A 234 -20.20 -12.79 -9.80
N LEU A 235 -19.04 -13.18 -9.27
CA LEU A 235 -18.05 -12.24 -8.72
C LEU A 235 -17.66 -11.12 -9.71
N THR A 236 -17.51 -11.47 -10.99
CA THR A 236 -17.18 -10.49 -12.05
C THR A 236 -18.24 -9.41 -12.20
N GLU A 237 -19.52 -9.77 -12.05
CA GLU A 237 -20.63 -8.82 -12.13
C GLU A 237 -20.76 -8.00 -10.84
N ALA A 238 -20.54 -8.63 -9.68
CA ALA A 238 -20.49 -7.94 -8.40
C ALA A 238 -19.40 -6.85 -8.36
N ILE A 239 -18.18 -7.15 -8.85
CA ILE A 239 -17.09 -6.18 -9.01
C ILE A 239 -17.52 -5.01 -9.88
N ARG A 240 -18.14 -5.31 -11.03
CA ARG A 240 -18.59 -4.30 -12.00
C ARG A 240 -19.64 -3.37 -11.38
N LEU A 241 -20.68 -3.92 -10.78
CA LEU A 241 -21.75 -3.15 -10.14
C LEU A 241 -21.23 -2.33 -8.96
N ARG A 242 -20.39 -2.93 -8.11
CA ARG A 242 -19.79 -2.21 -6.97
C ARG A 242 -18.99 -1.02 -7.45
N LYS A 243 -18.14 -1.17 -8.47
CA LYS A 243 -17.37 -0.06 -9.05
C LYS A 243 -18.26 1.03 -9.63
N ILE A 244 -19.33 0.68 -10.35
CA ILE A 244 -20.29 1.66 -10.89
C ILE A 244 -20.91 2.50 -9.77
N VAL A 245 -21.44 1.87 -8.73
CA VAL A 245 -22.08 2.57 -7.61
C VAL A 245 -21.06 3.40 -6.84
N THR A 246 -19.89 2.84 -6.53
CA THR A 246 -18.89 3.48 -5.66
C THR A 246 -18.01 4.50 -6.37
N ASN A 247 -18.04 4.56 -7.71
CA ASN A 247 -17.47 5.64 -8.52
C ASN A 247 -18.44 6.80 -8.78
N SER A 248 -19.72 6.62 -8.46
CA SER A 248 -20.68 7.71 -8.58
C SER A 248 -20.23 8.89 -7.70
N PRO A 249 -20.28 10.15 -8.20
CA PRO A 249 -19.94 11.33 -7.41
C PRO A 249 -20.75 11.44 -6.12
N THR A 250 -21.99 10.95 -6.14
CA THR A 250 -22.89 10.90 -4.98
C THR A 250 -23.59 9.55 -4.92
N LEU A 251 -23.82 9.05 -3.71
CA LEU A 251 -24.68 7.89 -3.49
C LEU A 251 -26.14 8.33 -3.52
N ASP A 252 -26.91 7.84 -4.49
CA ASP A 252 -28.35 8.07 -4.54
C ASP A 252 -29.06 7.10 -3.59
N ALA A 253 -29.51 7.61 -2.44
CA ALA A 253 -30.26 6.81 -1.46
C ALA A 253 -31.66 6.41 -1.94
N SER A 254 -32.19 7.04 -3.00
CA SER A 254 -33.48 6.67 -3.59
C SER A 254 -33.35 5.51 -4.59
N ASP A 255 -32.18 5.35 -5.20
CA ASP A 255 -31.86 4.24 -6.11
C ASP A 255 -31.72 2.92 -5.34
N GLU A 256 -32.48 1.90 -5.74
CA GLU A 256 -32.49 0.58 -5.13
C GLU A 256 -31.17 -0.18 -5.33
N LEU A 257 -30.53 -0.03 -6.50
CA LEU A 257 -29.24 -0.63 -6.80
C LEU A 257 -28.15 -0.04 -5.89
N HIS A 258 -28.12 1.30 -5.77
CA HIS A 258 -27.17 1.97 -4.89
C HIS A 258 -27.32 1.50 -3.44
N ARG A 259 -28.56 1.47 -2.91
CA ARG A 259 -28.82 0.98 -1.56
C ARG A 259 -28.37 -0.47 -1.38
N SER A 260 -28.75 -1.36 -2.29
CA SER A 260 -28.43 -2.79 -2.19
C SER A 260 -26.92 -3.05 -2.17
N VAL A 261 -26.16 -2.36 -3.03
CA VAL A 261 -24.70 -2.47 -3.08
C VAL A 261 -24.04 -1.92 -1.81
N ILE A 262 -24.46 -0.75 -1.34
CA ILE A 262 -23.87 -0.13 -0.15
C ILE A 262 -24.21 -0.92 1.12
N ASP A 263 -25.45 -1.38 1.27
CA ASP A 263 -25.86 -2.20 2.41
C ASP A 263 -25.12 -3.53 2.43
N SER A 264 -24.80 -4.10 1.26
CA SER A 264 -24.01 -5.33 1.14
C SER A 264 -22.60 -5.22 1.74
N ILE A 265 -22.00 -4.02 1.71
CA ILE A 265 -20.61 -3.80 2.19
C ILE A 265 -20.53 -3.08 3.54
N ARG A 266 -21.67 -2.59 4.06
CA ARG A 266 -21.74 -1.75 5.25
C ARG A 266 -21.12 -2.40 6.49
N SER A 267 -21.41 -3.68 6.73
CA SER A 267 -20.89 -4.40 7.91
C SER A 267 -19.35 -4.51 7.89
N LEU A 268 -18.75 -4.71 6.72
CA LEU A 268 -17.31 -4.72 6.54
C LEU A 268 -16.71 -3.34 6.80
N LEU A 269 -17.32 -2.27 6.28
CA LEU A 269 -16.85 -0.90 6.52
C LEU A 269 -16.96 -0.49 8.00
N GLU A 270 -17.99 -0.96 8.71
CA GLU A 270 -18.13 -0.78 10.16
C GLU A 270 -17.04 -1.53 10.94
N SER A 271 -16.72 -2.76 10.52
CA SER A 271 -15.63 -3.55 11.08
C SER A 271 -14.28 -2.86 10.87
N ILE A 272 -13.98 -2.39 9.65
CA ILE A 272 -12.76 -1.63 9.34
C ILE A 272 -12.71 -0.35 10.20
N SER A 273 -13.80 0.41 10.26
CA SER A 273 -13.89 1.63 11.05
C SER A 273 -13.59 1.40 12.52
N THR A 274 -14.17 0.36 13.12
CA THR A 274 -13.92 -0.02 14.51
C THR A 274 -12.43 -0.31 14.76
N GLU A 275 -11.77 -0.97 13.82
CA GLU A 275 -10.36 -1.29 13.95
C GLU A 275 -9.45 -0.05 13.74
N VAL A 276 -9.85 0.86 12.86
CA VAL A 276 -9.20 2.18 12.73
C VAL A 276 -9.34 2.99 14.02
N GLU A 277 -10.51 3.00 14.68
CA GLU A 277 -10.71 3.65 15.98
C GLU A 277 -9.79 3.09 17.07
N ASN A 278 -9.61 1.76 17.08
CA ASN A 278 -8.65 1.11 17.98
C ASN A 278 -7.22 1.56 17.72
N CYS A 279 -6.83 1.71 16.44
CA CYS A 279 -5.53 2.24 16.06
C CYS A 279 -5.34 3.70 16.48
N LEU A 280 -6.35 4.55 16.26
CA LEU A 280 -6.36 5.96 16.69
C LEU A 280 -6.20 6.07 18.22
N ARG A 281 -6.89 5.22 18.98
CA ARG A 281 -6.79 5.15 20.44
C ARG A 281 -5.39 4.69 20.89
N TYR A 282 -4.86 3.64 20.28
CA TYR A 282 -3.50 3.14 20.55
C TYR A 282 -2.47 4.25 20.30
N TYR A 283 -2.55 4.92 19.16
CA TYR A 283 -1.66 6.00 18.79
C TYR A 283 -1.71 7.15 19.82
N LYS A 284 -2.91 7.61 20.18
CA LYS A 284 -3.10 8.71 21.14
C LYS A 284 -2.49 8.43 22.52
N VAL A 285 -2.54 7.18 22.96
CA VAL A 285 -1.97 6.76 24.26
C VAL A 285 -0.45 6.59 24.18
N THR A 286 0.04 6.02 23.08
CA THR A 286 1.44 5.62 22.88
C THR A 286 2.34 6.79 22.50
N PHE A 287 1.91 7.62 21.56
CA PHE A 287 2.69 8.73 20.98
C PHE A 287 2.20 10.08 21.52
N ARG A 288 2.28 10.24 22.85
CA ARG A 288 1.80 11.46 23.54
C ARG A 288 2.50 12.72 23.02
N GLY A 289 1.73 13.80 22.87
CA GLY A 289 2.23 15.11 22.44
C GLY A 289 2.32 15.31 20.93
N LYS A 290 2.07 14.27 20.12
CA LYS A 290 1.92 14.40 18.67
C LYS A 290 0.44 14.48 18.29
N LYS A 291 0.05 15.55 17.61
CA LYS A 291 -1.34 15.76 17.18
C LYS A 291 -1.56 15.05 15.85
N LEU A 292 -2.64 14.28 15.74
CA LEU A 292 -3.12 13.81 14.44
C LEU A 292 -3.65 15.03 13.66
N ASP A 293 -3.01 15.32 12.54
CA ASP A 293 -3.32 16.48 11.69
C ASP A 293 -4.42 16.15 10.67
N GLN A 294 -4.32 14.97 10.07
CA GLN A 294 -5.21 14.54 8.99
C GLN A 294 -5.26 13.01 8.90
N LEU A 295 -6.37 12.50 8.37
CA LEU A 295 -6.52 11.13 7.92
C LEU A 295 -6.65 11.10 6.38
N VAL A 296 -5.73 10.44 5.71
CA VAL A 296 -5.67 10.36 4.24
C VAL A 296 -6.09 8.96 3.81
N VAL A 297 -7.16 8.86 3.03
CA VAL A 297 -7.62 7.58 2.48
C VAL A 297 -7.09 7.41 1.07
N THR A 298 -6.45 6.28 0.80
CA THR A 298 -5.84 5.95 -0.50
C THR A 298 -6.07 4.48 -0.84
N GLY A 299 -5.51 4.02 -1.97
CA GLY A 299 -5.69 2.68 -2.48
C GLY A 299 -6.94 2.54 -3.35
N ASN A 300 -7.38 1.30 -3.55
CA ASN A 300 -8.40 0.93 -4.53
C ASN A 300 -9.79 1.49 -4.19
N GLU A 301 -10.08 1.80 -2.93
CA GLU A 301 -11.40 2.24 -2.47
C GLU A 301 -11.47 3.74 -2.15
N SER A 302 -10.44 4.53 -2.46
CA SER A 302 -10.45 5.97 -2.20
C SER A 302 -11.47 6.67 -3.10
N SER A 303 -12.67 6.96 -2.55
CA SER A 303 -13.78 7.63 -3.23
C SER A 303 -14.41 8.71 -2.33
N PRO A 304 -15.06 9.74 -2.90
CA PRO A 304 -15.68 10.82 -2.10
C PRO A 304 -16.64 10.31 -1.02
N TRP A 305 -17.55 9.40 -1.36
CA TRP A 305 -18.53 8.88 -0.40
C TRP A 305 -17.87 8.11 0.76
N LEU A 306 -16.75 7.42 0.52
CA LEU A 306 -16.04 6.71 1.58
C LEU A 306 -15.35 7.70 2.53
N ILE A 307 -14.85 8.82 1.99
CA ILE A 307 -14.33 9.92 2.81
C ILE A 307 -15.42 10.45 3.74
N ASP A 308 -16.61 10.72 3.22
CA ASP A 308 -17.74 11.23 4.00
C ASP A 308 -18.15 10.23 5.09
N PHE A 309 -18.31 8.95 4.71
CA PHE A 309 -18.64 7.87 5.63
C PHE A 309 -17.61 7.75 6.77
N LEU A 310 -16.32 7.71 6.44
CA LEU A 310 -15.25 7.60 7.45
C LEU A 310 -15.14 8.86 8.30
N SER A 311 -15.35 10.05 7.73
CA SER A 311 -15.29 11.31 8.48
C SER A 311 -16.36 11.38 9.55
N GLU A 312 -17.59 11.01 9.19
CA GLU A 312 -18.71 10.91 10.12
C GLU A 312 -18.47 9.82 11.16
N ARG A 313 -18.14 8.60 10.71
CA ARG A 313 -17.99 7.42 11.58
C ARG A 313 -16.84 7.53 12.57
N LEU A 314 -15.72 8.14 12.18
CA LEU A 314 -14.52 8.31 13.02
C LEU A 314 -14.47 9.66 13.73
N ASN A 315 -15.41 10.57 13.45
CA ASN A 315 -15.39 11.96 13.91
C ASN A 315 -14.01 12.62 13.70
N THR A 316 -13.43 12.43 12.52
CA THR A 316 -12.08 12.86 12.14
C THR A 316 -12.09 13.35 10.71
N ASP A 317 -11.47 14.49 10.43
CA ASP A 317 -11.36 15.02 9.06
C ASP A 317 -10.56 14.06 8.17
N CYS A 318 -11.27 13.41 7.25
CA CYS A 318 -10.67 12.52 6.27
C CYS A 318 -10.57 13.24 4.93
N ARG A 319 -9.54 12.92 4.15
CA ARG A 319 -9.44 13.37 2.76
C ARG A 319 -8.96 12.27 1.85
N MET A 320 -9.29 12.40 0.57
CA MET A 320 -8.78 11.51 -0.46
C MET A 320 -7.29 11.83 -0.74
N GLY A 321 -6.46 10.79 -0.75
CA GLY A 321 -5.07 10.87 -1.14
C GLY A 321 -4.92 10.88 -2.65
N ASN A 322 -4.15 11.83 -3.18
CA ASN A 322 -3.83 11.88 -4.59
C ASN A 322 -2.30 11.83 -4.81
N PRO A 323 -1.75 10.71 -5.34
CA PRO A 323 -0.32 10.54 -5.54
C PRO A 323 0.25 11.39 -6.70
N PHE A 324 -0.59 12.06 -7.48
CA PHE A 324 -0.17 12.91 -8.61
C PHE A 324 0.06 14.37 -8.23
N GLU A 325 -0.36 14.81 -7.03
CA GLU A 325 -0.26 16.21 -6.58
C GLU A 325 1.14 16.81 -6.70
N ARG A 326 2.18 15.98 -6.64
CA ARG A 326 3.59 16.42 -6.71
C ARG A 326 4.21 16.35 -8.09
N LEU A 327 3.52 15.75 -9.05
CA LEU A 327 4.05 15.67 -10.41
C LEU A 327 3.93 17.03 -11.07
N LYS A 328 4.89 17.36 -11.93
CA LYS A 328 4.86 18.59 -12.72
C LYS A 328 3.61 18.67 -13.60
N SER A 329 3.13 17.52 -14.05
CA SER A 329 1.90 17.37 -14.82
C SER A 329 1.16 16.12 -14.38
N TRP A 330 -0.17 16.24 -14.31
CA TRP A 330 -1.04 15.12 -13.99
C TRP A 330 -1.34 14.29 -15.25
N PRO A 331 -1.66 13.00 -15.09
CA PRO A 331 -2.33 12.24 -16.15
C PRO A 331 -3.62 12.95 -16.57
N THR A 332 -3.96 12.89 -17.85
CA THR A 332 -5.19 13.50 -18.38
C THR A 332 -6.34 12.50 -18.56
N SER A 333 -6.05 11.19 -18.51
CA SER A 333 -7.08 10.17 -18.67
C SER A 333 -8.04 10.17 -17.47
N THR A 334 -9.34 10.35 -17.75
CA THR A 334 -10.40 10.30 -16.74
C THR A 334 -10.36 9.01 -15.93
N SER A 335 -10.11 7.86 -16.58
CA SER A 335 -10.05 6.57 -15.87
C SER A 335 -8.93 6.52 -14.83
N ILE A 336 -7.81 7.23 -15.05
CA ILE A 336 -6.70 7.30 -14.11
C ILE A 336 -7.07 8.19 -12.91
N LEU A 337 -7.74 9.30 -13.18
CA LEU A 337 -8.08 10.33 -12.20
C LEU A 337 -9.36 10.01 -11.40
N GLU A 338 -10.21 9.10 -11.86
CA GLU A 338 -11.44 8.68 -11.18
C GLU A 338 -11.16 8.14 -9.76
N ARG A 339 -10.08 7.36 -9.61
CA ARG A 339 -9.56 6.91 -8.31
C ARG A 339 -8.05 7.11 -8.27
N PRO A 340 -7.56 8.30 -7.88
CA PRO A 340 -6.13 8.57 -7.92
C PRO A 340 -5.37 7.76 -6.85
N GLY A 341 -6.00 7.45 -5.71
CA GLY A 341 -5.37 6.71 -4.61
C GLY A 341 -4.91 5.30 -4.98
N ARG A 342 -5.53 4.64 -5.97
CA ARG A 342 -5.12 3.29 -6.42
C ARG A 342 -3.68 3.21 -6.92
N TRP A 343 -3.10 4.35 -7.28
CA TRP A 343 -1.75 4.45 -7.82
C TRP A 343 -0.69 4.72 -6.75
N SER A 344 -1.07 4.93 -5.48
CA SER A 344 -0.15 5.40 -4.44
C SER A 344 1.05 4.49 -4.22
N THR A 345 0.85 3.19 -4.05
CA THR A 345 1.94 2.25 -3.82
C THR A 345 2.88 2.23 -5.03
N ALA A 346 2.36 1.97 -6.24
CA ALA A 346 3.16 1.89 -7.46
C ALA A 346 3.90 3.21 -7.76
N MET A 347 3.26 4.36 -7.52
CA MET A 347 3.89 5.67 -7.59
C MET A 347 5.05 5.78 -6.60
N GLY A 348 4.83 5.38 -5.35
CA GLY A 348 5.84 5.33 -4.31
C GLY A 348 7.04 4.44 -4.64
N LEU A 349 6.80 3.29 -5.27
CA LEU A 349 7.85 2.39 -5.76
C LEU A 349 8.66 3.05 -6.88
N ALA A 350 8.00 3.67 -7.86
CA ALA A 350 8.66 4.42 -8.94
C ALA A 350 9.40 5.67 -8.44
N MET A 351 8.97 6.21 -7.28
CA MET A 351 9.63 7.32 -6.59
C MET A 351 10.92 6.91 -5.88
N LYS A 352 11.08 5.63 -5.54
CA LYS A 352 12.29 5.14 -4.86
C LYS A 352 13.51 5.37 -5.74
N GLU A 353 14.51 6.01 -5.16
CA GLU A 353 15.80 6.19 -5.82
C GLU A 353 16.57 4.88 -5.66
N SER A 354 17.13 4.38 -6.76
CA SER A 354 18.10 3.29 -6.71
C SER A 354 19.24 3.75 -5.82
N SER A 355 19.47 3.05 -4.70
CA SER A 355 20.64 3.30 -3.88
C SER A 355 21.86 3.02 -4.75
N ASP A 356 22.64 4.05 -5.09
CA ASP A 356 24.00 3.81 -5.60
C ASP A 356 24.70 2.98 -4.51
N LYS A 357 25.05 1.74 -4.84
CA LYS A 357 25.85 0.88 -3.96
C LYS A 357 27.23 1.49 -3.74
#